data_AF-A0A3C1DZ75-F1
#
_entry.id   AF-A0A3C1DZ75-F1
#
_cell.length_a   1.000
_cell.length_b   1.000
_cell.length_c   1.000
_cell.angle_alpha   90.00
_cell.angle_beta   90.00
_cell.angle_gamma   90.00
#
_symmetry.space_group_name_H-M   'P 1'
#
loop_
_entity.id
_entity.type
_entity.pdbx_description
1 polymer ?
#
loop_
_entity_poly.entity_id
_entity_poly.type
_entity_poly.pdbx_seq_one_letter_code
_entity_poly.pdbx_strand_id
1 'polypeptide(L)'
;PMVAAPRTWRELASRDLAQLDYREVLRRVKRRGDPLHGLTSGHLDSLEPTAARRQGFVPSSAPDRLEAYRGMRNAGKTPEPVPASVPQPSNGQSFVIQEHHARRLHHDFRLEHDGVLVSWALPRGVPTDPQRNHLAVQTEDHPLEYGGFEGTIPRGEYGAGDVSIWDA
;
A
#
# COMPACT_ATOMS: atom_id res chain seq x y z
N PRO A 1 -14.11 3.99 -8.26
CA PRO A 1 -13.02 4.92 -8.63
C PRO A 1 -13.16 5.35 -10.09
N MET A 2 -12.91 6.62 -10.38
CA MET A 2 -12.90 7.14 -11.75
C MET A 2 -11.59 6.77 -12.44
N VAL A 3 -11.63 6.54 -13.75
CA VAL A 3 -10.49 6.05 -14.53
C VAL A 3 -10.28 6.96 -15.75
N ALA A 4 -9.04 7.42 -15.93
CA ALA A 4 -8.64 8.10 -17.15
C ALA A 4 -8.63 7.10 -18.32
N ALA A 5 -9.31 7.46 -19.40
CA ALA A 5 -9.35 6.62 -20.61
C ALA A 5 -9.33 7.50 -21.87
N PRO A 6 -8.71 7.04 -22.97
CA PRO A 6 -8.71 7.75 -24.24
C PRO A 6 -10.12 8.14 -24.69
N ARG A 7 -10.26 9.37 -25.18
CA ARG A 7 -11.51 9.93 -25.72
C ARG A 7 -11.35 10.27 -27.19
N THR A 8 -12.41 10.13 -27.94
CA THR A 8 -12.47 10.68 -29.31
C THR A 8 -12.76 12.18 -29.26
N TRP A 9 -12.32 12.92 -30.27
CA TRP A 9 -12.62 14.36 -30.40
C TRP A 9 -14.11 14.67 -30.32
N ARG A 10 -14.95 13.79 -30.89
CA ARG A 10 -16.42 13.92 -30.82
C ARG A 10 -16.96 13.79 -29.40
N GLU A 11 -16.38 12.92 -28.58
CA GLU A 11 -16.79 12.79 -27.17
C GLU A 11 -16.37 14.02 -26.36
N LEU A 12 -15.19 14.57 -26.63
CA LEU A 12 -14.71 15.79 -25.97
C LEU A 12 -15.55 17.01 -26.34
N ALA A 13 -16.13 17.04 -27.54
CA ALA A 13 -17.03 18.10 -27.99
C ALA A 13 -18.48 17.93 -27.47
N SER A 14 -18.80 16.84 -26.77
CA SER A 14 -20.14 16.60 -26.24
C SER A 14 -20.42 17.49 -25.03
N ARG A 15 -21.64 18.06 -24.97
CA ARG A 15 -22.13 18.77 -23.77
C ARG A 15 -22.37 17.83 -22.58
N ASP A 16 -22.50 16.54 -22.86
CA ASP A 16 -22.73 15.48 -21.87
C ASP A 16 -21.44 14.73 -21.50
N LEU A 17 -20.28 15.38 -21.61
CA LEU A 17 -19.01 14.75 -21.25
C LEU A 17 -18.94 14.48 -19.74
N ALA A 18 -18.90 13.19 -19.38
CA ALA A 18 -18.76 12.73 -18.00
C ALA A 18 -17.47 11.93 -17.80
N GLN A 19 -16.91 11.99 -16.59
CA GLN A 19 -15.85 11.10 -16.15
C GLN A 19 -16.34 9.64 -16.16
N LEU A 20 -15.47 8.68 -16.45
CA LEU A 20 -15.85 7.27 -16.44
C LEU A 20 -15.42 6.56 -15.18
N ASP A 21 -16.24 5.62 -14.73
CA ASP A 21 -15.80 4.60 -13.80
C ASP A 21 -15.07 3.43 -14.49
N TYR A 22 -14.42 2.58 -13.70
CA TYR A 22 -13.66 1.43 -14.22
C TYR A 22 -14.54 0.43 -15.00
N ARG A 23 -15.82 0.26 -14.64
CA ARG A 23 -16.75 -0.68 -15.30
C ARG A 23 -17.14 -0.15 -16.67
N GLU A 24 -17.34 1.15 -16.80
CA GLU A 24 -17.61 1.83 -18.07
C GLU A 24 -16.42 1.77 -19.03
N VAL A 25 -15.20 1.92 -18.52
CA VAL A 25 -13.97 1.74 -19.30
C VAL A 25 -13.85 0.30 -19.80
N LEU A 26 -14.06 -0.71 -18.94
CA LEU A 26 -14.02 -2.12 -19.35
C LEU A 26 -15.08 -2.45 -20.41
N ARG A 27 -16.30 -1.94 -20.26
CA ARG A 27 -17.36 -2.09 -21.28
C ARG A 27 -16.97 -1.44 -22.61
N ARG A 28 -16.31 -0.28 -22.57
CA ARG A 28 -15.83 0.40 -23.79
C ARG A 28 -14.77 -0.42 -24.50
N VAL A 29 -13.77 -0.94 -23.79
CA VAL A 29 -12.70 -1.77 -24.38
C VAL A 29 -13.29 -3.02 -25.01
N LYS A 30 -14.23 -3.71 -24.33
CA LYS A 30 -14.93 -4.87 -24.91
C LYS A 30 -15.68 -4.54 -26.21
N ARG A 31 -16.28 -3.35 -26.31
CA ARG A 31 -17.09 -2.95 -27.47
C ARG A 31 -16.27 -2.37 -28.62
N ARG A 32 -15.24 -1.57 -28.32
CA ARG A 32 -14.49 -0.77 -29.29
C ARG A 32 -13.07 -1.31 -29.56
N GLY A 33 -12.64 -2.33 -28.81
CA GLY A 33 -11.26 -2.77 -28.78
C GLY A 33 -10.37 -1.85 -27.93
N ASP A 34 -9.10 -2.23 -27.82
CA ASP A 34 -8.07 -1.38 -27.21
C ASP A 34 -7.67 -0.26 -28.20
N PRO A 35 -7.91 1.03 -27.87
CA PRO A 35 -7.55 2.14 -28.75
C PRO A 35 -6.03 2.27 -28.94
N LEU A 36 -5.21 1.70 -28.06
CA LEU A 36 -3.76 1.70 -28.19
C LEU A 36 -3.24 0.49 -28.98
N HIS A 37 -4.10 -0.47 -29.37
CA HIS A 37 -3.69 -1.71 -30.02
C HIS A 37 -2.73 -1.49 -31.19
N GLY A 38 -2.99 -0.51 -32.07
CA GLY A 38 -2.11 -0.22 -33.22
C GLY A 38 -0.75 0.38 -32.86
N LEU A 39 -0.65 1.08 -31.72
CA LEU A 39 0.61 1.64 -31.21
C LEU A 39 1.40 0.60 -30.41
N THR A 40 0.70 -0.35 -29.82
CA THR A 40 1.27 -1.39 -28.96
C THR A 40 1.62 -2.66 -29.74
N SER A 41 1.03 -2.86 -30.93
CA SER A 41 1.37 -3.95 -31.85
C SER A 41 2.84 -3.88 -32.27
N GLY A 42 3.60 -4.92 -31.93
CA GLY A 42 5.04 -5.02 -32.22
C GLY A 42 5.96 -4.26 -31.25
N HIS A 43 5.47 -3.20 -30.60
CA HIS A 43 6.24 -2.50 -29.56
C HIS A 43 6.14 -3.18 -28.19
N LEU A 44 4.99 -3.79 -27.85
CA LEU A 44 4.84 -4.49 -26.56
C LEU A 44 5.82 -5.65 -26.38
N ASP A 45 6.14 -6.36 -27.46
CA ASP A 45 7.13 -7.45 -27.42
C ASP A 45 8.56 -6.93 -27.22
N SER A 46 8.78 -5.63 -27.41
CA SER A 46 10.03 -4.93 -27.11
C SER A 46 10.00 -4.14 -25.80
N LEU A 47 8.82 -3.94 -25.21
CA LEU A 47 8.64 -3.25 -23.95
C LEU A 47 8.83 -4.23 -22.81
N GLU A 48 9.71 -3.87 -21.88
CA GLU A 48 9.97 -4.70 -20.72
C GLU A 48 8.87 -4.55 -19.65
N PRO A 49 8.50 -5.63 -18.95
CA PRO A 49 9.02 -6.99 -19.12
C PRO A 49 8.34 -7.77 -20.26
N THR A 50 9.13 -8.24 -21.24
CA THR A 50 8.63 -9.04 -22.38
C THR A 50 8.01 -10.36 -21.91
N ALA A 51 7.14 -10.98 -22.73
CA ALA A 51 6.50 -12.24 -22.36
C ALA A 51 7.49 -13.38 -22.07
N ALA A 52 8.59 -13.46 -22.84
CA ALA A 52 9.68 -14.41 -22.60
C ALA A 52 10.43 -14.10 -21.29
N ARG A 53 10.67 -12.82 -20.98
CA ARG A 53 11.30 -12.41 -19.71
C ARG A 53 10.40 -12.66 -18.50
N ARG A 54 9.07 -12.59 -18.66
CA ARG A 54 8.10 -12.99 -17.64
C ARG A 54 8.05 -14.51 -17.41
N GLN A 55 8.24 -15.32 -18.44
CA GLN A 55 8.30 -16.79 -18.30
C GLN A 55 9.59 -17.25 -17.61
N GLY A 56 10.70 -16.55 -17.81
CA GLY A 56 11.97 -16.75 -17.09
C GLY A 56 12.07 -15.97 -15.78
N PHE A 57 11.09 -15.11 -15.46
CA PHE A 57 11.00 -14.43 -14.17
C PHE A 57 10.52 -15.45 -13.15
N VAL A 58 11.46 -16.25 -12.66
CA VAL A 58 11.39 -16.70 -11.28
C VAL A 58 11.44 -15.40 -10.49
N PRO A 59 10.41 -15.02 -9.71
CA PRO A 59 10.63 -13.96 -8.75
C PRO A 59 11.84 -14.43 -7.95
N SER A 60 12.97 -13.72 -8.06
CA SER A 60 13.86 -13.55 -6.92
C SER A 60 12.91 -13.44 -5.75
N SER A 61 12.94 -14.39 -4.80
CA SER A 61 12.10 -14.36 -3.61
C SER A 61 11.89 -12.90 -3.25
N ALA A 62 10.64 -12.42 -3.33
CA ALA A 62 10.39 -10.99 -3.27
C ALA A 62 11.22 -10.40 -2.11
N PRO A 63 11.97 -9.30 -2.34
CA PRO A 63 12.88 -8.79 -1.33
C PRO A 63 12.16 -8.73 0.01
N ASP A 64 12.83 -9.22 1.04
CA ASP A 64 12.21 -9.48 2.33
C ASP A 64 11.61 -8.20 2.91
N ARG A 65 10.29 -8.10 2.87
CA ARG A 65 9.56 -6.84 3.15
C ARG A 65 9.78 -6.32 4.57
N LEU A 66 10.19 -7.19 5.49
CA LEU A 66 10.49 -6.84 6.89
C LEU A 66 11.97 -6.54 7.13
N GLU A 67 12.83 -6.53 6.10
CA GLU A 67 14.27 -6.26 6.25
C GLU A 67 14.52 -4.91 6.93
N ALA A 68 13.86 -3.85 6.45
CA ALA A 68 13.99 -2.52 7.04
C ALA A 68 13.48 -2.49 8.49
N TYR A 69 12.32 -3.10 8.76
CA TYR A 69 11.77 -3.19 10.12
C TYR A 69 12.72 -3.89 11.08
N ARG A 70 13.24 -5.07 10.71
CA ARG A 70 14.22 -5.81 11.52
C ARG A 70 15.50 -5.04 11.74
N GLY A 71 15.99 -4.33 10.72
CA GLY A 71 17.19 -3.49 10.83
C GLY A 71 17.05 -2.35 11.84
N MET A 72 15.82 -1.92 12.12
CA MET A 72 15.51 -0.86 13.09
C MET A 72 15.17 -1.37 14.49
N ARG A 73 15.10 -2.68 14.71
CA ARG A 73 14.68 -3.27 15.99
C ARG A 73 15.80 -4.05 16.67
N ASN A 74 15.71 -4.10 17.99
CA ASN A 74 16.55 -4.94 18.82
C ASN A 74 15.66 -5.81 19.71
N ALA A 75 15.48 -7.07 19.32
CA ALA A 75 14.64 -8.04 20.03
C ALA A 75 15.07 -8.30 21.49
N GLY A 76 16.31 -7.97 21.87
CA GLY A 76 16.78 -8.04 23.25
C GLY A 76 16.41 -6.82 24.11
N LYS A 77 15.85 -5.77 23.50
CA LYS A 77 15.53 -4.50 24.16
C LYS A 77 14.08 -4.09 24.01
N THR A 78 13.46 -4.34 22.85
CA THR A 78 12.09 -3.94 22.57
C THR A 78 11.13 -5.10 22.80
N PRO A 79 9.94 -4.86 23.40
CA PRO A 79 8.90 -5.89 23.53
C PRO A 79 8.17 -6.19 22.20
N GLU A 80 8.49 -5.41 21.16
CA GLU A 80 7.90 -5.54 19.83
C GLU A 80 8.24 -6.90 19.17
N PRO A 81 7.31 -7.50 18.39
CA PRO A 81 7.56 -8.75 17.69
C PRO A 81 8.58 -8.57 16.55
N VAL A 82 9.61 -9.42 16.50
CA VAL A 82 10.66 -9.38 15.47
C VAL A 82 10.81 -10.77 14.84
N PRO A 83 9.90 -11.19 13.93
CA PRO A 83 9.97 -12.51 13.33
C PRO A 83 11.19 -12.64 12.41
N ALA A 84 11.90 -13.76 12.53
CA ALA A 84 13.08 -14.06 11.71
C ALA A 84 12.73 -14.58 10.30
N SER A 85 11.50 -15.07 10.10
CA SER A 85 11.06 -15.61 8.82
C SER A 85 10.68 -14.51 7.83
N VAL A 86 10.93 -14.79 6.55
CA VAL A 86 10.41 -13.98 5.44
C VAL A 86 8.87 -14.10 5.43
N PRO A 87 8.13 -12.97 5.37
CA PRO A 87 6.68 -13.00 5.27
C PRO A 87 6.21 -13.82 4.08
N GLN A 88 5.15 -14.60 4.27
CA GLN A 88 4.46 -15.27 3.17
C GLN A 88 3.26 -14.44 2.74
N PRO A 89 3.00 -14.27 1.43
CA PRO A 89 1.84 -13.52 0.96
C PRO A 89 0.54 -14.04 1.59
N SER A 90 -0.29 -13.12 2.07
CA SER A 90 -1.62 -13.40 2.61
C SER A 90 -2.69 -12.65 1.83
N ASN A 91 -3.90 -13.22 1.79
CA ASN A 91 -5.11 -12.55 1.30
C ASN A 91 -5.94 -11.96 2.45
N GLY A 92 -5.30 -11.66 3.59
CA GLY A 92 -6.00 -11.08 4.72
C GLY A 92 -6.44 -9.65 4.43
N GLN A 93 -7.38 -9.18 5.26
CA GLN A 93 -8.05 -7.89 5.10
C GLN A 93 -8.09 -7.14 6.43
N SER A 94 -7.14 -7.42 7.32
CA SER A 94 -7.06 -6.76 8.61
C SER A 94 -6.46 -5.36 8.47
N PHE A 95 -6.85 -4.47 9.38
CA PHE A 95 -6.19 -3.19 9.58
C PHE A 95 -5.99 -2.98 11.08
N VAL A 96 -5.14 -2.03 11.43
CA VAL A 96 -5.05 -1.53 12.80
C VAL A 96 -4.72 -0.04 12.77
N ILE A 97 -5.26 0.70 13.72
CA ILE A 97 -4.85 2.06 14.04
C ILE A 97 -4.31 2.03 15.46
N GLN A 98 -3.03 2.34 15.63
CA GLN A 98 -2.41 2.45 16.94
C GLN A 98 -2.24 3.92 17.32
N GLU A 99 -2.59 4.29 18.55
CA GLU A 99 -2.24 5.57 19.14
C GLU A 99 -0.82 5.47 19.71
N HIS A 100 0.06 6.38 19.31
CA HIS A 100 1.48 6.30 19.63
C HIS A 100 1.96 7.60 20.31
N HIS A 101 2.21 7.50 21.61
CA HIS A 101 2.73 8.56 22.48
C HIS A 101 4.26 8.59 22.45
N ALA A 102 4.81 8.84 21.25
CA ALA A 102 6.24 9.05 21.06
C ALA A 102 6.66 10.48 21.48
N ARG A 103 7.71 11.03 20.87
CA ARG A 103 8.07 12.46 21.03
C ARG A 103 6.91 13.41 20.73
N ARG A 104 6.02 13.00 19.84
CA ARG A 104 4.75 13.66 19.52
C ARG A 104 3.68 12.59 19.43
N LEU A 105 2.50 12.89 19.98
CA LEU A 105 1.32 12.07 19.76
C LEU A 105 1.02 12.01 18.26
N HIS A 106 0.87 10.81 17.75
CA HIS A 106 0.40 10.52 16.40
C HIS A 106 -0.34 9.19 16.40
N HIS A 107 -0.97 8.85 15.29
CA HIS A 107 -1.55 7.53 15.08
C HIS A 107 -0.79 6.81 13.98
N ASP A 108 -0.65 5.50 14.07
CA ASP A 108 -0.10 4.67 13.01
C ASP A 108 -1.24 3.86 12.39
N PHE A 109 -1.56 4.13 11.13
CA PHE A 109 -2.50 3.34 10.35
C PHE A 109 -1.76 2.25 9.60
N ARG A 110 -2.22 1.01 9.72
CA ARG A 110 -1.61 -0.14 9.07
C ARG A 110 -2.66 -1.00 8.40
N LEU A 111 -2.35 -1.46 7.20
CA LEU A 111 -3.23 -2.29 6.39
C LEU A 111 -2.49 -3.57 5.99
N GLU A 112 -3.12 -4.72 6.23
CA GLU A 112 -2.57 -6.00 5.79
C GLU A 112 -2.53 -6.08 4.26
N HIS A 113 -1.36 -6.40 3.72
CA HIS A 113 -1.17 -6.65 2.30
C HIS A 113 0.06 -7.51 2.05
N ASP A 114 -0.11 -8.62 1.31
CA ASP A 114 0.93 -9.60 0.99
C ASP A 114 1.76 -10.06 2.21
N GLY A 115 1.08 -10.38 3.31
CA GLY A 115 1.74 -10.96 4.49
C GLY A 115 2.43 -9.98 5.43
N VAL A 116 2.28 -8.66 5.21
CA VAL A 116 2.80 -7.62 6.10
C VAL A 116 1.75 -6.54 6.35
N LEU A 117 2.00 -5.70 7.36
CA LEU A 117 1.24 -4.49 7.63
C LEU A 117 1.92 -3.29 6.96
N VAL A 118 1.39 -2.88 5.80
CA VAL A 118 1.82 -1.65 5.13
C VAL A 118 1.37 -0.47 5.98
N SER A 119 2.31 0.39 6.36
CA SER A 119 2.10 1.31 7.49
C SER A 119 2.33 2.78 7.11
N TRP A 120 1.54 3.65 7.75
CA TRP A 120 1.67 5.10 7.67
C TRP A 120 1.47 5.75 9.04
N ALA A 121 2.38 6.66 9.40
CA ALA A 121 2.17 7.58 10.51
C ALA A 121 1.21 8.71 10.08
N LEU A 122 0.28 9.05 10.95
CA LEU A 122 -0.74 10.09 10.83
C LEU A 122 -0.48 11.19 11.89
N PRO A 123 0.39 12.19 11.61
CA PRO A 123 0.73 13.22 12.60
C PRO A 123 -0.43 14.13 13.00
N ARG A 124 -1.52 14.12 12.23
CA ARG A 124 -2.75 14.87 12.50
C ARG A 124 -3.90 13.98 13.00
N GLY A 125 -3.62 12.74 13.36
CA GLY A 125 -4.62 11.74 13.77
C GLY A 125 -5.48 11.24 12.61
N VAL A 126 -6.46 10.40 12.94
CA VAL A 126 -7.42 9.85 11.98
C VAL A 126 -8.39 10.94 11.50
N PRO A 127 -8.59 11.14 10.19
CA PRO A 127 -9.55 12.13 9.69
C PRO A 127 -10.99 11.68 9.98
N THR A 128 -11.76 12.51 10.67
CA THR A 128 -13.19 12.28 10.95
C THR A 128 -14.13 13.08 10.03
N ASP A 129 -13.59 14.00 9.23
CA ASP A 129 -14.30 14.84 8.27
C ASP A 129 -13.83 14.51 6.85
N PRO A 130 -14.70 13.97 5.96
CA PRO A 130 -14.31 13.59 4.60
C PRO A 130 -13.93 14.77 3.71
N GLN A 131 -14.18 16.02 4.13
CA GLN A 131 -13.78 17.23 3.40
C GLN A 131 -12.36 17.69 3.74
N ARG A 132 -11.67 17.04 4.70
CA ARG A 132 -10.34 17.42 5.16
C ARG A 132 -9.35 16.29 4.97
N ASN A 133 -8.26 16.60 4.27
CA ASN A 133 -7.16 15.66 4.10
C ASN A 133 -6.19 15.74 5.29
N HIS A 134 -5.84 14.58 5.85
CA HIS A 134 -4.75 14.44 6.80
C HIS A 134 -3.50 13.90 6.09
N LEU A 135 -2.32 14.34 6.54
CA LEU A 135 -1.05 13.81 6.05
C LEU A 135 -0.87 12.38 6.56
N ALA A 136 -0.55 11.47 5.65
CA ALA A 136 -0.10 10.11 5.96
C ALA A 136 1.33 9.94 5.43
N VAL A 137 2.27 9.65 6.33
CA VAL A 137 3.69 9.47 6.00
C VAL A 137 3.99 7.98 6.03
N GLN A 138 4.37 7.41 4.88
CA GLN A 138 4.67 5.98 4.80
C GLN A 138 5.89 5.64 5.67
N THR A 139 5.77 4.56 6.44
CA THR A 139 6.85 3.99 7.26
C THR A 139 7.20 2.59 6.76
N GLU A 140 8.11 1.91 7.45
CA GLU A 140 8.47 0.53 7.14
C GLU A 140 7.26 -0.40 7.30
N ASP A 141 7.23 -1.49 6.51
CA ASP A 141 6.26 -2.56 6.68
C ASP A 141 6.46 -3.23 8.06
N HIS A 142 5.36 -3.55 8.75
CA HIS A 142 5.40 -4.20 10.06
C HIS A 142 4.97 -5.67 9.94
N PRO A 143 5.44 -6.56 10.82
CA PRO A 143 4.96 -7.95 10.85
C PRO A 143 3.48 -8.01 11.24
N LEU A 144 2.74 -9.02 10.77
CA LEU A 144 1.31 -9.15 11.08
C LEU A 144 1.05 -9.24 12.59
N GLU A 145 1.95 -9.88 13.32
CA GLU A 145 1.89 -9.99 14.78
C GLU A 145 1.96 -8.62 15.48
N TYR A 146 2.53 -7.60 14.84
CA TYR A 146 2.54 -6.23 15.36
C TYR A 146 1.14 -5.61 15.44
N GLY A 147 0.18 -6.12 14.64
CA GLY A 147 -1.20 -5.66 14.66
C GLY A 147 -1.89 -5.84 16.01
N GLY A 148 -1.42 -6.78 16.83
CA GLY A 148 -1.89 -7.00 18.20
C GLY A 148 -0.99 -6.40 19.29
N PHE A 149 0.04 -5.62 18.93
CA PHE A 149 0.97 -5.08 19.90
C PHE A 149 0.39 -3.86 20.63
N GLU A 150 0.44 -3.91 21.95
CA GLU A 150 0.25 -2.79 22.87
C GLU A 150 1.36 -2.84 23.93
N GLY A 151 1.91 -1.68 24.30
CA GLY A 151 2.97 -1.60 25.30
C GLY A 151 3.88 -0.40 25.12
N THR A 152 4.93 -0.35 25.93
CA THR A 152 5.89 0.76 25.94
C THR A 152 7.16 0.36 25.20
N ILE A 153 7.53 1.12 24.17
CA ILE A 153 8.82 1.01 23.50
C ILE A 153 9.87 1.80 24.31
N PRO A 154 10.95 1.17 24.79
CA PRO A 154 11.89 1.81 25.70
C PRO A 154 12.54 3.09 25.13
N ARG A 155 12.83 4.04 26.01
CA ARG A 155 13.56 5.27 25.65
C ARG A 155 14.91 4.95 25.01
N GLY A 156 15.22 5.64 23.92
CA GLY A 156 16.47 5.47 23.16
C GLY A 156 16.35 4.50 22.00
N GLU A 157 15.30 3.67 21.96
CA GLU A 157 14.97 2.83 20.83
C GLU A 157 14.16 3.61 19.77
N TYR A 158 14.16 3.10 18.54
CA TYR A 158 13.37 3.68 17.46
C TYR A 158 11.87 3.53 17.77
N GLY A 159 11.11 4.60 17.64
CA GLY A 159 9.69 4.60 18.04
C GLY A 159 9.46 4.59 19.55
N ALA A 160 10.42 5.02 20.38
CA ALA A 160 10.21 5.10 21.83
C ALA A 160 8.94 5.89 22.21
N GLY A 161 8.09 5.29 23.03
CA GLY A 161 6.79 5.82 23.40
C GLY A 161 5.83 4.72 23.84
N ASP A 162 4.66 5.12 24.35
CA ASP A 162 3.57 4.19 24.62
C ASP A 162 2.74 3.96 23.35
N VAL A 163 2.40 2.71 23.08
CA VAL A 163 1.59 2.27 21.94
C VAL A 163 0.37 1.54 22.46
N SER A 164 -0.81 1.95 22.03
CA SER A 164 -2.08 1.26 22.30
C SER A 164 -2.92 1.13 21.03
N ILE A 165 -3.79 0.14 20.96
CA ILE A 165 -4.71 -0.02 19.83
C ILE A 165 -5.85 1.00 20.01
N TRP A 166 -6.02 1.86 19.01
CA TRP A 166 -7.11 2.83 18.94
C TRP A 166 -8.33 2.25 18.22
N ASP A 167 -8.12 1.49 17.14
CA ASP A 167 -9.16 0.79 16.35
C ASP A 167 -8.54 -0.38 15.55
N ALA A 168 -9.34 -1.39 15.15
CA ALA A 168 -8.89 -2.57 14.39
C ALA A 168 -10.03 -3.31 13.66
#